data_AF-A0A7Y3AQJ2-F1
#
_entry.id   AF-A0A7Y3AQJ2-F1
#
_cell.length_a   1.000
_cell.length_b   1.000
_cell.length_c   1.000
_cell.angle_alpha   90.00
_cell.angle_beta   90.00
_cell.angle_gamma   90.00
#
_symmetry.space_group_name_H-M   'P 1'
#
loop_
_entity.id
_entity.type
_entity.pdbx_description
1 polymer ?
#
loop_
_entity_poly.entity_id
_entity_poly.type
_entity_poly.pdbx_seq_one_letter_code
_entity_poly.pdbx_strand_id
1 'polypeptide(L)'
;MAVSIFELFKIGIGPSSSHTVGPMRAAFTFVKRLDRSDLVVKLARIQVTLFGSLAHTGRGHGTDKAIMLGLAGNLPDQVDPDLIDEILRGIRDSGQIELPGDHQIGFTEKSDLLFSKRKKLPHHPNGMRFEAYDDRRELLLQRDYYSVGGGFVVNEDEAASDRLVRDETRLPYAFSSGDELLSLCAKHRLRIADIMLANEKAWRNAHKVREGLLVIWQAMRGCMVR
;
A
#
# COMPACT_ATOMS: atom_id res chain seq x y z
N MET A 1 19.00 -11.29 6.07
CA MET A 1 17.58 -11.16 5.71
C MET A 1 17.48 -11.52 4.24
N ALA A 2 16.59 -12.43 3.88
CA ALA A 2 16.34 -12.71 2.48
C ALA A 2 15.48 -11.58 1.90
N VAL A 3 15.88 -11.01 0.76
CA VAL A 3 15.13 -9.96 0.06
C VAL A 3 14.85 -10.45 -1.34
N SER A 4 13.58 -10.41 -1.75
CA SER A 4 13.18 -10.83 -3.09
C SER A 4 13.19 -9.67 -4.08
N ILE A 5 13.44 -9.94 -5.35
CA ILE A 5 13.34 -8.96 -6.44
C ILE A 5 11.94 -8.32 -6.51
N PHE A 6 10.90 -9.07 -6.15
CA PHE A 6 9.52 -8.59 -6.12
C PHE A 6 9.22 -7.67 -4.92
N GLU A 7 10.10 -7.62 -3.92
CA GLU A 7 10.04 -6.62 -2.86
C GLU A 7 10.70 -5.31 -3.29
N LEU A 8 11.73 -5.40 -4.14
CA LEU A 8 12.42 -4.24 -4.72
C LEU A 8 11.58 -3.58 -5.82
N PHE A 9 11.00 -4.39 -6.71
CA PHE A 9 10.19 -3.92 -7.84
C PHE A 9 8.72 -4.24 -7.62
N LYS A 10 7.96 -3.23 -7.18
CA LYS A 10 6.52 -3.32 -7.02
C LYS A 10 5.83 -2.41 -8.02
N ILE A 11 4.83 -2.95 -8.70
CA ILE A 11 3.92 -2.17 -9.52
C ILE A 11 3.03 -1.36 -8.56
N GLY A 12 2.75 -0.12 -8.94
CA GLY A 12 1.95 0.79 -8.16
C GLY A 12 1.67 2.06 -8.94
N ILE A 13 1.01 3.01 -8.28
CA ILE A 13 0.78 4.35 -8.82
C ILE A 13 1.75 5.37 -8.22
N GLY A 14 2.22 6.29 -9.06
CA GLY A 14 3.02 7.43 -8.64
C GLY A 14 2.19 8.53 -7.97
N PRO A 15 2.83 9.56 -7.41
CA PRO A 15 4.28 9.83 -7.48
C PRO A 15 5.12 9.20 -6.36
N SER A 16 4.54 8.61 -5.31
CA SER A 16 5.31 8.20 -4.12
C SER A 16 4.86 6.89 -3.49
N SER A 17 5.81 5.97 -3.25
CA SER A 17 5.48 4.72 -2.56
C SER A 17 5.04 4.94 -1.11
N SER A 18 5.60 5.92 -0.40
CA SER A 18 5.26 6.20 1.01
C SER A 18 4.04 7.11 1.16
N HIS A 19 3.80 8.01 0.21
CA HIS A 19 2.72 9.00 0.29
C HIS A 19 1.55 8.71 -0.66
N THR A 20 1.66 7.72 -1.55
CA THR A 20 0.59 7.30 -2.47
C THR A 20 0.24 5.82 -2.25
N VAL A 21 1.19 4.91 -2.51
CA VAL A 21 0.94 3.44 -2.43
C VAL A 21 0.55 3.01 -1.02
N GLY A 22 1.30 3.43 0.00
CA GLY A 22 0.99 3.12 1.40
C GLY A 22 -0.41 3.61 1.83
N PRO A 23 -0.71 4.91 1.72
CA PRO A 23 -2.04 5.44 2.06
C PRO A 23 -3.20 4.74 1.36
N MET A 24 -3.09 4.45 0.06
CA MET A 24 -4.12 3.71 -0.67
C MET A 24 -4.32 2.29 -0.13
N ARG A 25 -3.24 1.55 0.18
CA ARG A 25 -3.33 0.23 0.84
C ARG A 25 -3.95 0.31 2.23
N ALA A 26 -3.64 1.35 3.01
CA ALA A 26 -4.22 1.57 4.33
C ALA A 26 -5.75 1.75 4.24
N ALA A 27 -6.20 2.59 3.30
CA ALA A 27 -7.61 2.83 3.05
C ALA A 27 -8.36 1.56 2.61
N PHE A 28 -7.81 0.82 1.64
CA PHE A 28 -8.36 -0.47 1.22
C PHE A 28 -8.45 -1.47 2.39
N THR A 29 -7.40 -1.56 3.19
CA THR A 29 -7.34 -2.47 4.36
C THR A 29 -8.37 -2.09 5.41
N PHE A 30 -8.60 -0.80 5.63
CA PHE A 30 -9.62 -0.32 6.56
C PHE A 30 -11.02 -0.72 6.09
N VAL A 31 -11.33 -0.52 4.82
CA VAL A 31 -12.63 -0.91 4.23
C VAL A 31 -12.84 -2.43 4.29
N LYS A 32 -11.82 -3.24 3.99
CA LYS A 32 -11.90 -4.70 4.15
C LYS A 32 -12.14 -5.16 5.59
N ARG A 33 -11.74 -4.37 6.60
CA ARG A 33 -12.05 -4.66 8.00
C ARG A 33 -13.47 -4.26 8.38
N LEU A 34 -14.05 -3.28 7.69
CA LEU A 34 -15.43 -2.87 7.86
C LEU A 34 -16.42 -3.89 7.30
N ASP A 35 -16.01 -4.73 6.34
CA ASP A 35 -16.77 -5.82 5.69
C ASP A 35 -17.23 -6.95 6.64
N ARG A 36 -17.45 -6.63 7.92
CA ARG A 36 -18.20 -7.42 8.89
C ARG A 36 -19.65 -6.98 8.79
N SER A 37 -20.56 -7.92 8.56
CA SER A 37 -22.00 -7.71 8.31
C SER A 37 -22.65 -6.65 9.21
N ASP A 38 -22.32 -6.64 10.51
CA ASP A 38 -22.99 -5.77 11.49
C ASP A 38 -22.51 -4.31 11.45
N LEU A 39 -21.30 -4.07 10.93
CA LEU A 39 -20.70 -2.73 10.83
C LEU A 39 -21.04 -2.06 9.52
N VAL A 40 -20.98 -2.78 8.39
CA VAL A 40 -21.29 -2.22 7.06
C VAL A 40 -22.70 -1.65 7.03
N VAL A 41 -23.68 -2.39 7.58
CA VAL A 41 -25.10 -1.98 7.56
C VAL A 41 -25.33 -0.65 8.27
N LYS A 42 -24.55 -0.34 9.31
CA LYS A 42 -24.67 0.91 10.07
C LYS A 42 -23.78 2.03 9.54
N LEU A 43 -22.83 1.72 8.67
CA LEU A 43 -21.81 2.66 8.23
C LEU A 43 -22.43 3.74 7.33
N ALA A 44 -22.33 4.99 7.77
CA ALA A 44 -22.81 6.14 7.01
C ALA A 44 -21.67 7.05 6.50
N ARG A 45 -20.53 7.05 7.19
CA ARG A 45 -19.43 8.01 6.92
C ARG A 45 -18.08 7.45 7.34
N ILE A 46 -17.04 7.76 6.58
CA ILE A 46 -15.64 7.52 6.95
C ILE A 46 -14.91 8.87 6.98
N GLN A 47 -14.19 9.12 8.07
CA GLN A 47 -13.25 10.22 8.19
C GLN A 47 -11.82 9.67 8.23
N VAL A 48 -10.92 10.33 7.53
CA VAL A 48 -9.49 10.03 7.50
C VAL A 48 -8.71 11.26 7.92
N THR A 49 -7.89 11.12 8.96
CA THR A 49 -6.97 12.17 9.41
C THR A 49 -5.54 11.77 9.11
N LEU A 50 -4.85 12.58 8.33
CA LEU A 50 -3.42 12.45 8.04
C LEU A 50 -2.61 13.24 9.07
N PHE A 51 -1.50 12.67 9.55
CA PHE A 51 -0.64 13.27 10.58
C PHE A 51 0.80 13.42 10.12
N GLY A 52 1.58 14.22 10.85
CA GLY A 52 3.03 14.32 10.65
C GLY A 52 3.42 14.64 9.21
N SER A 53 4.40 13.93 8.65
CA SER A 53 4.93 14.21 7.31
C SER A 53 3.85 14.10 6.22
N LEU A 54 2.98 13.08 6.31
CA LEU A 54 1.84 12.91 5.38
C LEU A 54 0.92 14.13 5.36
N ALA A 55 0.67 14.74 6.52
CA ALA A 55 -0.17 15.95 6.59
C ALA A 55 0.48 17.18 5.94
N HIS A 56 1.81 17.23 5.89
CA HIS A 56 2.55 18.37 5.34
C HIS A 56 2.67 18.29 3.83
N THR A 57 3.06 17.12 3.31
CA THR A 57 3.46 16.93 1.92
C THR A 57 2.46 16.12 1.11
N GLY A 58 1.44 15.52 1.75
CA GLY A 58 0.57 14.52 1.12
C GLY A 58 -0.18 15.01 -0.11
N ARG A 59 -0.68 16.26 -0.11
CA ARG A 59 -1.36 16.83 -1.30
C ARG A 59 -0.44 16.88 -2.53
N GLY A 60 0.81 17.29 -2.34
CA GLY A 60 1.81 17.32 -3.43
C GLY A 60 2.21 15.93 -3.93
N HIS A 61 1.95 14.89 -3.13
CA HIS A 61 2.21 13.49 -3.48
C HIS A 61 0.93 12.70 -3.80
N GLY A 62 -0.22 13.35 -3.96
CA GLY A 62 -1.49 12.70 -4.27
C GLY A 62 -2.02 11.76 -3.18
N THR A 63 -1.66 11.98 -1.91
CA THR A 63 -2.18 11.17 -0.78
C THR A 63 -3.70 11.26 -0.67
N ASP A 64 -4.28 12.42 -0.97
CA ASP A 64 -5.73 12.62 -1.01
C ASP A 64 -6.40 11.72 -2.05
N LYS A 65 -5.89 11.74 -3.27
CA LYS A 65 -6.32 10.86 -4.36
C LYS A 65 -6.19 9.39 -3.97
N ALA A 66 -5.04 9.02 -3.41
CA ALA A 66 -4.74 7.65 -2.98
C ALA A 66 -5.71 7.12 -1.92
N ILE A 67 -6.04 7.93 -0.92
CA ILE A 67 -7.02 7.56 0.12
C ILE A 67 -8.40 7.33 -0.51
N MET A 68 -8.89 8.24 -1.34
CA MET A 68 -10.20 8.10 -1.97
C MET A 68 -10.29 6.85 -2.87
N LEU A 69 -9.26 6.59 -3.69
CA LEU A 69 -9.21 5.38 -4.51
C LEU A 69 -9.22 4.11 -3.66
N GLY A 70 -8.43 4.08 -2.58
CA GLY A 70 -8.37 2.94 -1.67
C GLY A 70 -9.68 2.70 -0.91
N LEU A 71 -10.38 3.77 -0.49
CA LEU A 71 -11.71 3.66 0.10
C LEU A 71 -12.72 3.10 -0.90
N ALA A 72 -12.64 3.51 -2.17
CA ALA A 72 -13.44 2.97 -3.27
C ALA A 72 -13.02 1.54 -3.70
N GLY A 73 -12.20 0.85 -2.91
CA GLY A 73 -11.85 -0.55 -3.15
C GLY A 73 -10.70 -0.78 -4.13
N ASN A 74 -10.01 0.26 -4.60
CA ASN A 74 -8.92 0.10 -5.55
C ASN A 74 -7.60 -0.22 -4.84
N LEU A 75 -6.77 -1.08 -5.46
CA LEU A 75 -5.40 -1.37 -5.02
C LEU A 75 -4.37 -0.68 -5.94
N PRO A 76 -3.24 -0.19 -5.42
CA PRO A 76 -2.26 0.56 -6.22
C PRO A 76 -1.72 -0.20 -7.44
N ASP A 77 -1.61 -1.51 -7.31
CA ASP A 77 -1.09 -2.44 -8.32
C ASP A 77 -2.17 -2.98 -9.27
N GLN A 78 -3.44 -2.62 -9.06
CA GLN A 78 -4.59 -3.14 -9.81
C GLN A 78 -5.50 -2.06 -10.40
N VAL A 79 -5.41 -0.82 -9.88
CA VAL A 79 -6.19 0.31 -10.40
C VAL A 79 -5.78 0.62 -11.83
N ASP A 80 -6.76 0.82 -12.71
CA ASP A 80 -6.52 1.34 -14.04
C ASP A 80 -6.20 2.84 -13.94
N PRO A 81 -4.99 3.28 -14.31
CA PRO A 81 -4.62 4.69 -14.21
C PRO A 81 -5.50 5.61 -15.07
N ASP A 82 -6.11 5.10 -16.16
CA ASP A 82 -6.95 5.89 -17.06
C ASP A 82 -8.33 6.20 -16.45
N LEU A 83 -8.78 5.40 -15.48
CA LEU A 83 -10.06 5.59 -14.79
C LEU A 83 -9.93 6.46 -13.54
N ILE A 84 -8.71 6.76 -13.07
CA ILE A 84 -8.50 7.47 -11.80
C ILE A 84 -9.22 8.82 -11.77
N ASP A 85 -9.06 9.63 -12.82
CA ASP A 85 -9.66 10.97 -12.84
C ASP A 85 -11.19 10.93 -12.90
N GLU A 86 -11.77 9.90 -13.53
CA GLU A 86 -13.21 9.67 -13.54
C GLU A 86 -13.73 9.29 -12.16
N ILE A 87 -13.11 8.31 -11.50
CA ILE A 87 -13.49 7.87 -10.15
C ILE A 87 -13.44 9.04 -9.17
N LEU A 88 -12.33 9.80 -9.16
CA LEU A 88 -12.15 10.92 -8.26
C LEU A 88 -13.15 12.05 -8.49
N ARG A 89 -13.52 12.31 -9.75
CA ARG A 89 -14.55 13.29 -10.09
C ARG A 89 -15.92 12.81 -9.62
N GLY A 90 -16.27 11.54 -9.86
CA GLY A 90 -17.52 10.95 -9.38
C GLY A 90 -17.70 11.08 -7.87
N ILE A 91 -16.65 10.80 -7.09
CA ILE A 91 -16.66 10.96 -5.63
C ILE A 91 -16.90 12.42 -5.22
N ARG A 92 -16.22 13.36 -5.86
CA ARG A 92 -16.33 14.80 -5.54
C ARG A 92 -17.68 15.38 -5.90
N ASP A 93 -18.22 14.99 -7.05
CA ASP A 93 -19.48 15.53 -7.57
C ASP A 93 -20.68 14.96 -6.81
N SER A 94 -20.65 13.68 -6.45
CA SER A 94 -21.71 13.04 -5.66
C SER A 94 -21.61 13.34 -4.16
N GLY A 95 -20.42 13.65 -3.64
CA GLY A 95 -20.17 13.71 -2.20
C GLY A 95 -20.32 12.36 -1.52
N GLN A 96 -20.11 11.27 -2.26
CA GLN A 96 -20.26 9.89 -1.80
C GLN A 96 -19.10 9.02 -2.28
N ILE A 97 -18.82 7.95 -1.55
CA ILE A 97 -17.92 6.88 -2.00
C ILE A 97 -18.72 5.58 -2.06
N GLU A 98 -18.60 4.88 -3.18
CA GLU A 98 -19.03 3.50 -3.34
C GLU A 98 -17.93 2.58 -2.78
N LEU A 99 -18.24 1.89 -1.69
CA LEU A 99 -17.39 0.87 -1.11
C LEU A 99 -17.58 -0.46 -1.84
N PRO A 100 -16.61 -1.39 -1.79
CA PRO A 100 -16.81 -2.77 -2.24
C PRO A 100 -18.06 -3.39 -1.62
N GLY A 101 -18.84 -4.11 -2.43
CA GLY A 101 -20.09 -4.75 -1.99
C GLY A 101 -21.32 -3.83 -2.12
N ASP A 102 -21.30 -2.89 -3.05
CA ASP A 102 -22.40 -2.01 -3.44
C ASP A 102 -22.96 -1.14 -2.30
N HIS A 103 -22.10 -0.79 -1.33
CA HIS A 103 -22.48 0.07 -0.20
C HIS A 103 -21.99 1.50 -0.42
N GLN A 104 -22.90 2.47 -0.40
CA GLN A 104 -22.56 3.88 -0.57
C GLN A 104 -22.53 4.61 0.78
N ILE A 105 -21.48 5.41 0.99
CA ILE A 105 -21.33 6.25 2.18
C ILE A 105 -21.18 7.71 1.79
N GLY A 106 -21.62 8.61 2.68
CA GLY A 106 -21.32 10.03 2.54
C GLY A 106 -19.82 10.29 2.71
N PHE A 107 -19.23 11.04 1.78
CA PHE A 107 -17.83 11.44 1.83
C PHE A 107 -17.63 12.80 1.16
N THR A 108 -17.43 13.83 1.97
CA THR A 108 -17.07 15.17 1.53
C THR A 108 -15.58 15.40 1.79
N GLU A 109 -14.77 15.41 0.73
CA GLU A 109 -13.29 15.48 0.82
C GLU A 109 -12.79 16.54 1.80
N LYS A 110 -13.41 17.73 1.83
CA LYS A 110 -13.01 18.85 2.69
C LYS A 110 -13.20 18.58 4.19
N SER A 111 -14.25 17.86 4.58
CA SER A 111 -14.58 17.59 5.98
C SER A 111 -14.17 16.19 6.43
N ASP A 112 -13.98 15.27 5.48
CA ASP A 112 -13.70 13.85 5.74
C ASP A 112 -12.24 13.48 5.53
N LEU A 113 -11.48 14.28 4.79
CA LEU A 113 -10.04 14.09 4.65
C LEU A 113 -9.28 15.26 5.28
N LEU A 114 -8.87 15.05 6.52
CA LEU A 114 -8.27 16.09 7.37
C LEU A 114 -6.74 16.00 7.37
N PHE A 115 -6.08 17.16 7.33
CA PHE A 115 -4.62 17.28 7.35
C PHE A 115 -4.17 17.89 8.66
N SER A 116 -3.82 17.05 9.63
CA SER A 116 -3.40 17.47 10.97
C SER A 116 -1.90 17.72 11.05
N LYS A 117 -1.47 18.89 10.55
CA LYS A 117 -0.04 19.28 10.51
C LYS A 117 0.60 19.45 11.89
N ARG A 118 -0.19 19.80 12.91
CA ARG A 118 0.32 20.08 14.26
C ARG A 118 0.40 18.86 15.17
N LYS A 119 -0.28 17.77 14.82
CA LYS A 119 -0.31 16.54 15.62
C LYS A 119 0.48 15.44 14.91
N LYS A 120 0.99 14.50 15.70
CA LYS A 120 1.67 13.29 15.23
C LYS A 120 1.07 12.09 15.97
N LEU A 121 1.03 10.95 15.29
CA LEU A 121 0.78 9.68 15.95
C LEU A 121 2.08 9.13 16.57
N PRO A 122 2.01 8.23 17.57
CA PRO A 122 3.17 7.87 18.38
C PRO A 122 4.27 7.10 17.65
N HIS A 123 3.92 6.22 16.70
CA HIS A 123 4.86 5.20 16.22
C HIS A 123 5.66 5.59 14.96
N HIS A 124 5.12 6.44 14.07
CA HIS A 124 5.83 6.82 12.84
C HIS A 124 5.32 8.18 12.31
N PRO A 125 6.18 9.02 11.70
CA PRO A 125 5.79 10.34 11.19
C PRO A 125 4.76 10.30 10.04
N ASN A 126 4.65 9.19 9.33
CA ASN A 126 3.65 8.98 8.27
C ASN A 126 2.42 8.26 8.84
N GLY A 127 1.74 8.89 9.79
CA GLY A 127 0.56 8.34 10.46
C GLY A 127 -0.75 8.73 9.81
N MET A 128 -1.71 7.81 9.84
CA MET A 128 -3.07 7.98 9.33
C MET A 128 -4.05 7.38 10.34
N ARG A 129 -5.14 8.09 10.63
CA ARG A 129 -6.26 7.57 11.43
C ARG A 129 -7.49 7.48 10.56
N PHE A 130 -8.15 6.32 10.60
CA PHE A 130 -9.43 6.08 9.94
C PHE A 130 -10.49 5.89 11.01
N GLU A 131 -11.60 6.60 10.85
CA GLU A 131 -12.74 6.59 11.75
C GLU A 131 -14.01 6.33 10.94
N ALA A 132 -14.76 5.32 11.32
CA ALA A 132 -16.05 4.97 10.72
C ALA A 132 -17.18 5.38 11.67
N TYR A 133 -18.21 6.03 11.14
CA TYR A 133 -19.35 6.52 11.89
C TYR A 133 -20.66 6.01 11.31
N ASP A 134 -21.67 5.89 12.17
CA ASP A 134 -23.05 5.68 11.76
C ASP A 134 -23.79 6.99 11.42
N ASP A 135 -25.08 6.86 11.11
CA ASP A 135 -25.98 7.97 10.78
C ASP A 135 -26.19 8.96 11.94
N ARG A 136 -26.01 8.50 13.18
CA ARG A 136 -26.07 9.28 14.42
C ARG A 136 -24.74 9.93 14.79
N ARG A 137 -23.70 9.72 13.98
CA ARG A 137 -22.31 10.15 14.23
C ARG A 137 -21.66 9.44 15.43
N GLU A 138 -22.15 8.27 15.80
CA GLU A 138 -21.48 7.42 16.78
C GLU A 138 -20.31 6.69 16.10
N LEU A 139 -19.18 6.60 16.81
CA LEU A 139 -17.96 5.96 16.31
C LEU A 139 -18.14 4.44 16.32
N LEU A 140 -18.13 3.82 15.14
CA LEU A 140 -18.22 2.38 14.95
C LEU A 140 -16.85 1.69 15.04
N LEU A 141 -15.82 2.31 14.45
CA LEU A 141 -14.47 1.75 14.39
C LEU A 141 -13.44 2.87 14.24
N GLN A 142 -12.33 2.76 14.96
CA GLN A 142 -11.15 3.60 14.76
C GLN A 142 -9.90 2.73 14.60
N ARG A 143 -9.05 3.05 13.62
CA ARG A 143 -7.76 2.41 13.41
C ARG A 143 -6.68 3.38 12.95
N ASP A 144 -5.50 3.20 13.51
CA ASP A 144 -4.29 3.92 13.11
C ASP A 144 -3.40 3.03 12.22
N TYR A 145 -2.85 3.64 11.19
CA TYR A 145 -1.94 3.01 10.22
C TYR A 145 -0.71 3.89 9.98
N TYR A 146 0.40 3.25 9.65
CA TYR A 146 1.67 3.90 9.41
C TYR A 146 2.28 3.46 8.10
N SER A 147 2.60 4.41 7.23
CA SER A 147 3.31 4.15 5.97
C SER A 147 4.83 4.22 6.19
N VAL A 148 5.48 3.05 6.29
CA VAL A 148 6.88 2.90 6.76
C VAL A 148 7.92 2.85 5.64
N GLY A 149 7.51 3.00 4.37
CA GLY A 149 8.40 3.02 3.20
C GLY A 149 8.21 1.81 2.28
N GLY A 150 8.66 1.90 1.03
CA GLY A 150 8.54 0.82 0.04
C GLY A 150 7.09 0.38 -0.29
N GLY A 151 6.10 1.23 0.03
CA GLY A 151 4.67 0.91 -0.09
C GLY A 151 4.11 0.03 1.02
N PHE A 152 4.90 -0.28 2.06
CA PHE A 152 4.46 -1.06 3.21
C PHE A 152 3.65 -0.19 4.19
N VAL A 153 2.60 -0.79 4.75
CA VAL A 153 1.75 -0.21 5.78
C VAL A 153 1.69 -1.18 6.93
N VAL A 154 1.84 -0.66 8.15
CA VAL A 154 1.64 -1.41 9.39
C VAL A 154 0.50 -0.78 10.18
N ASN A 155 -0.26 -1.59 10.91
CA ASN A 155 -1.24 -1.09 11.87
C ASN A 155 -0.57 -0.75 13.21
N GLU A 156 -1.35 -0.17 14.15
CA GLU A 156 -0.87 0.18 15.50
C GLU A 156 -0.25 -1.01 16.25
N ASP A 157 -0.87 -2.19 16.22
CA ASP A 157 -0.38 -3.40 16.90
C ASP A 157 0.98 -3.88 16.34
N GLU A 158 1.14 -3.84 15.02
CA GLU A 158 2.38 -4.21 14.32
C GLU A 158 3.48 -3.17 14.56
N ALA A 159 3.13 -1.88 14.57
CA ALA A 159 4.07 -0.79 14.85
C ALA A 159 4.56 -0.80 16.30
N ALA A 160 3.69 -1.12 17.26
CA ALA A 160 4.04 -1.23 18.68
C ALA A 160 4.94 -2.45 18.97
N SER A 161 4.86 -3.50 18.14
CA SER A 161 5.65 -4.72 18.32
C SER A 161 6.98 -4.73 17.55
N ASP A 162 7.31 -3.65 16.82
CA ASP A 162 8.47 -3.53 15.92
C ASP A 162 8.61 -4.73 14.96
N ARG A 163 7.48 -5.37 14.63
CA ARG A 163 7.40 -6.55 13.79
C ARG A 163 7.39 -6.14 12.32
N LEU A 164 8.52 -5.64 11.84
CA LEU A 164 8.90 -5.96 10.46
C LEU A 164 9.12 -7.47 10.42
N VAL A 165 8.10 -8.22 9.98
CA VAL A 165 8.16 -9.68 9.85
C VAL A 165 9.40 -10.00 9.01
N ARG A 166 10.45 -10.48 9.67
CA ARG A 166 11.72 -10.78 9.02
C ARG A 166 11.52 -12.06 8.24
N ASP A 167 11.80 -12.03 6.94
CA ASP A 167 11.77 -13.25 6.15
C ASP A 167 12.98 -14.13 6.53
N GLU A 168 12.68 -15.23 7.23
CA GLU A 168 13.65 -16.24 7.67
C GLU A 168 13.90 -17.32 6.60
N THR A 169 13.36 -17.15 5.38
CA THR A 169 13.54 -18.10 4.27
C THR A 169 15.02 -18.37 4.04
N ARG A 170 15.41 -19.64 4.12
CA ARG A 170 16.78 -20.08 3.88
C ARG A 170 17.06 -20.08 2.39
N LEU A 171 17.98 -19.21 1.97
CA LEU A 171 18.42 -19.10 0.58
C LEU A 171 19.47 -20.18 0.23
N PRO A 172 19.36 -20.86 -0.93
CA PRO A 172 20.38 -21.79 -1.41
C PRO A 172 21.78 -21.16 -1.53
N TYR A 173 21.84 -19.89 -1.91
CA TYR A 173 23.07 -19.12 -2.08
C TYR A 173 22.96 -17.80 -1.31
N ALA A 174 22.96 -17.87 0.02
CA ALA A 174 22.92 -16.68 0.88
C ALA A 174 24.23 -15.88 0.80
N PHE A 175 24.14 -14.55 0.71
CA PHE A 175 25.26 -13.62 0.73
C PHE A 175 24.85 -12.30 1.43
N SER A 176 25.84 -11.58 1.93
CA SER A 176 25.70 -10.30 2.64
C SER A 176 26.58 -9.19 2.08
N SER A 177 27.50 -9.52 1.16
CA SER A 177 28.40 -8.58 0.49
C SER A 177 28.58 -8.90 -1.00
N GLY A 178 29.11 -7.95 -1.76
CA GLY A 178 29.47 -8.15 -3.17
C GLY A 178 30.55 -9.23 -3.34
N ASP A 179 31.53 -9.28 -2.44
CA ASP A 179 32.62 -10.26 -2.49
C ASP A 179 32.12 -11.69 -2.25
N GLU A 180 31.17 -11.87 -1.33
CA GLU A 180 30.50 -13.16 -1.11
C GLU A 180 29.71 -13.60 -2.35
N LEU A 181 28.97 -12.69 -2.98
CA LEU A 181 28.23 -12.97 -4.21
C LEU A 181 29.17 -13.42 -5.35
N LEU A 182 30.28 -12.70 -5.55
CA LEU A 182 31.27 -13.05 -6.57
C LEU A 182 31.96 -14.40 -6.26
N SER A 183 32.25 -14.67 -4.99
CA SER A 183 32.81 -15.94 -4.53
C SER A 183 31.86 -17.11 -4.81
N LEU A 184 30.55 -16.93 -4.58
CA LEU A 184 29.52 -17.92 -4.92
C LEU A 184 29.43 -18.16 -6.44
N CYS A 185 29.44 -17.09 -7.24
CA CYS A 185 29.44 -17.20 -8.70
C CYS A 185 30.64 -18.02 -9.20
N ALA A 186 31.85 -17.73 -8.71
CA ALA A 186 33.06 -18.44 -9.07
C ALA A 186 33.03 -19.91 -8.62
N LYS A 187 32.65 -20.17 -7.36
CA LYS A 187 32.56 -21.52 -6.78
C LYS A 187 31.59 -22.42 -7.53
N HIS A 188 30.43 -21.89 -7.90
CA HIS A 188 29.36 -22.68 -8.52
C HIS A 188 29.36 -22.61 -10.05
N ARG A 189 30.25 -21.80 -10.65
CA ARG A 189 30.29 -21.52 -12.10
C ARG A 189 28.95 -21.00 -12.63
N LEU A 190 28.33 -20.12 -11.85
CA LEU A 190 27.02 -19.51 -12.13
C LEU A 190 27.19 -18.01 -12.32
N ARG A 191 26.35 -17.40 -13.17
CA ARG A 191 26.27 -15.94 -13.26
C ARG A 191 25.45 -15.41 -12.08
N ILE A 192 25.56 -14.11 -11.79
CA ILE A 192 24.74 -13.44 -10.76
C ILE A 192 23.24 -13.73 -10.98
N ALA A 193 22.76 -13.65 -12.24
CA ALA A 193 21.36 -13.92 -12.55
C ALA A 193 20.94 -15.38 -12.25
N ASP A 194 21.85 -16.34 -12.40
CA ASP A 194 21.57 -17.75 -12.12
C ASP A 194 21.53 -17.99 -10.59
N ILE A 195 22.42 -17.36 -9.83
CA ILE A 195 22.40 -17.33 -8.37
C ILE A 195 21.09 -16.71 -7.86
N MET A 196 20.72 -15.54 -8.40
CA MET A 196 19.49 -14.86 -8.00
C MET A 196 18.24 -15.65 -8.36
N LEU A 197 18.18 -16.28 -9.54
CA LEU A 197 17.07 -17.16 -9.91
C LEU A 197 16.97 -18.38 -8.97
N ALA A 198 18.10 -18.96 -8.58
CA ALA A 198 18.11 -20.06 -7.63
C ALA A 198 17.63 -19.64 -6.23
N ASN A 199 17.99 -18.44 -5.78
CA ASN A 199 17.49 -17.88 -4.53
C ASN A 199 15.99 -17.56 -4.59
N GLU A 200 15.53 -16.96 -5.69
CA GLU A 200 14.10 -16.70 -5.93
C GLU A 200 13.24 -17.97 -5.91
N LYS A 201 13.84 -19.10 -6.30
CA LYS A 201 13.20 -20.42 -6.23
C LYS A 201 12.92 -20.92 -4.82
N ALA A 202 13.46 -20.28 -3.78
CA ALA A 202 13.13 -20.59 -2.40
C ALA A 202 11.67 -20.21 -2.05
N TRP A 203 11.10 -19.21 -2.73
CA TRP A 203 9.72 -18.76 -2.48
C TRP A 203 8.71 -19.24 -3.52
N ARG A 204 9.14 -19.46 -4.76
CA ARG A 204 8.25 -19.66 -5.91
C ARG A 204 8.95 -20.44 -7.02
N ASN A 205 8.21 -21.22 -7.81
CA ASN A 205 8.85 -21.96 -8.91
C ASN A 205 9.38 -21.02 -10.02
N ALA A 206 10.30 -21.53 -10.86
CA ALA A 206 10.97 -20.74 -11.89
C ALA A 206 9.99 -20.12 -12.92
N HIS A 207 8.89 -20.82 -13.24
CA HIS A 207 7.88 -20.29 -14.14
C HIS A 207 7.21 -19.05 -13.54
N LYS A 208 6.84 -19.10 -12.26
CA LYS A 208 6.24 -17.98 -11.53
C LYS A 208 7.20 -16.80 -11.36
N VAL A 209 8.50 -17.06 -11.16
CA VAL A 209 9.51 -15.99 -11.19
C VAL A 209 9.50 -15.28 -12.55
N ARG A 210 9.58 -16.05 -13.65
CA ARG A 210 9.62 -15.47 -15.00
C ARG A 210 8.35 -14.71 -15.35
N GLU A 211 7.19 -15.27 -15.02
CA GLU A 211 5.89 -14.64 -15.22
C GLU A 211 5.80 -13.28 -14.51
N GLY A 212 6.15 -13.22 -13.22
CA GLY A 212 6.15 -11.97 -12.46
C GLY A 212 7.11 -10.92 -13.01
N LEU A 213 8.31 -11.32 -13.44
CA LEU A 213 9.28 -10.39 -14.04
C LEU A 213 8.76 -9.81 -15.36
N LEU A 214 8.06 -10.61 -16.18
CA LEU A 214 7.45 -10.11 -17.41
C LEU A 214 6.32 -9.12 -17.14
N VAL A 215 5.51 -9.35 -16.09
CA VAL A 215 4.47 -8.39 -15.68
C VAL A 215 5.09 -7.04 -15.29
N ILE A 216 6.17 -7.04 -14.50
CA ILE A 216 6.92 -5.81 -14.16
C ILE A 216 7.46 -5.12 -15.42
N TRP A 217 8.08 -5.88 -16.33
CA TRP A 217 8.61 -5.34 -17.58
C TRP A 217 7.52 -4.73 -18.46
N GLN A 218 6.36 -5.38 -18.57
CA GLN A 218 5.21 -4.85 -19.31
C GLN A 218 4.70 -3.54 -18.70
N ALA A 219 4.62 -3.46 -17.38
CA ALA A 219 4.23 -2.23 -16.69
C ALA A 219 5.23 -1.09 -16.94
N MET A 220 6.54 -1.35 -16.85
CA MET A 220 7.58 -0.37 -17.17
C MET A 220 7.49 0.09 -18.62
N ARG A 221 7.31 -0.84 -19.56
CA ARG A 221 7.15 -0.52 -20.98
C ARG A 221 5.89 0.31 -21.24
N GLY A 222 4.77 -0.03 -20.60
CA GLY A 222 3.51 0.71 -20.71
C GLY A 222 3.65 2.15 -20.20
N CYS A 223 4.40 2.36 -19.12
CA CYS A 223 4.70 3.69 -18.58
C CYS A 223 5.49 4.57 -19.56
N MET A 224 6.40 3.99 -20.36
CA MET A 224 7.20 4.75 -21.34
C MET A 224 6.42 5.20 -22.58
N VAL A 225 5.27 4.58 -22.88
CA VAL A 225 4.49 4.83 -24.10
C VAL A 225 3.28 5.75 -23.83
N ARG A 226 2.99 6.04 -22.55
CA ARG A 226 1.99 7.02 -22.12
C ARG A 226 2.59 8.43 -22.09
#